data_AF-A0AAN6F1G8-F1
#
_entry.id   AF-A0AAN6F1G8-F1
#
_cell.length_a   1.000
_cell.length_b   1.000
_cell.length_c   1.000
_cell.angle_alpha   90.00
_cell.angle_beta   90.00
_cell.angle_gamma   90.00
#
_symmetry.space_group_name_H-M   'P 1'
#
loop_
_entity.id
_entity.type
_entity.pdbx_description
1 polymer ?
#
loop_
_entity_poly.entity_id
_entity_poly.type
_entity_poly.pdbx_seq_one_letter_code
_entity_poly.pdbx_strand_id
1 'polypeptide(L)'
;MFELNGIVCPIIGDGGSGVVVLREGIAVKLPRSYIYGLEDDHDDSVQREKEVFRRLKHCSQVVQCLDVSGPGIEMEWMENGNLRDYLHERQVSPAVQLSWFRKMARGLSEIHHHRVIVADIHTRNFLVARDVSIKFSDFSESSVMEPECDMRQIDDNGYSIYTDMGQLAAVMYEIITGEKCDFDLFKDQPPGPAKAAWPRREDLPRTQGIWLGSIIEKCWTKGAFQTSLELSLALELATEID
;
A
#
# COMPACT_ATOMS: atom_id res chain seq x y z
N MET A 1 -4.27 4.90 -25.06
CA MET A 1 -3.22 4.04 -25.64
C MET A 1 -1.96 4.87 -25.76
N PHE A 2 -0.78 4.28 -25.55
CA PHE A 2 0.53 4.92 -25.67
C PHE A 2 1.46 4.01 -26.47
N GLU A 3 2.31 4.56 -27.34
CA GLU A 3 3.28 3.78 -28.10
C GLU A 3 4.60 3.71 -27.34
N LEU A 4 4.96 2.51 -26.88
CA LEU A 4 6.20 2.24 -26.15
C LEU A 4 7.06 1.26 -26.96
N ASN A 5 8.23 1.71 -27.43
CA ASN A 5 9.14 0.92 -28.26
C ASN A 5 8.47 0.30 -29.51
N GLY A 6 7.57 1.04 -30.16
CA GLY A 6 6.82 0.57 -31.34
C GLY A 6 5.63 -0.35 -31.03
N ILE A 7 5.28 -0.55 -29.75
CA ILE A 7 4.13 -1.34 -29.32
C ILE A 7 3.05 -0.42 -28.74
N VAL A 8 1.83 -0.52 -29.26
CA VAL A 8 0.68 0.24 -28.76
C VAL A 8 0.14 -0.42 -27.49
N CYS A 9 0.36 0.22 -26.35
CA CYS A 9 0.01 -0.28 -25.02
C CYS A 9 -1.22 0.45 -24.46
N PRO A 10 -2.22 -0.23 -23.87
CA PRO A 10 -3.28 0.44 -23.12
C PRO A 10 -2.71 1.05 -21.83
N ILE A 11 -3.24 2.21 -21.48
CA ILE A 11 -3.00 2.85 -20.17
C ILE A 11 -3.95 2.19 -19.19
N ILE A 12 -3.40 1.65 -18.11
CA ILE A 12 -4.13 0.91 -17.06
C ILE A 12 -4.11 1.65 -15.72
N GLY A 13 -3.33 2.72 -15.60
CA GLY A 13 -3.35 3.64 -14.47
C GLY A 13 -2.71 4.98 -14.85
N ASP A 14 -3.27 6.08 -14.35
CA ASP A 14 -2.72 7.43 -14.52
C ASP A 14 -2.83 8.15 -13.17
N GLY A 15 -1.69 8.29 -12.49
CA GLY A 15 -1.58 8.85 -11.15
C GLY A 15 -0.59 10.00 -11.08
N GLY A 16 -0.47 10.62 -9.89
CA GLY A 16 0.46 11.71 -9.65
C GLY A 16 1.92 11.30 -9.81
N SER A 17 2.28 10.09 -9.39
CA SER A 17 3.66 9.58 -9.41
C SER A 17 4.08 8.93 -10.74
N GLY A 18 3.15 8.70 -11.67
CA GLY A 18 3.46 8.05 -12.94
C GLY A 18 2.24 7.55 -13.69
N VAL A 19 2.49 7.03 -14.89
CA VAL A 19 1.50 6.39 -15.74
C VAL A 19 1.86 4.92 -15.90
N VAL A 20 0.88 4.04 -15.73
CA VAL A 20 1.06 2.60 -15.88
C VAL A 20 0.45 2.15 -17.21
N VAL A 21 1.25 1.47 -18.03
CA VAL A 21 0.82 0.87 -19.30
C VAL A 21 0.96 -0.65 -19.25
N LEU A 22 0.13 -1.38 -19.99
CA LEU A 22 0.25 -2.83 -20.14
C LEU A 22 0.96 -3.17 -21.45
N ARG A 23 2.17 -3.72 -21.36
CA ARG A 23 3.00 -4.13 -22.50
C ARG A 23 3.14 -5.65 -22.48
N GLU A 24 2.45 -6.34 -23.39
CA GLU A 24 2.57 -7.80 -23.57
C GLU A 24 2.41 -8.63 -22.27
N GLY A 25 1.50 -8.23 -21.38
CA GLY A 25 1.28 -8.90 -20.09
C GLY A 25 2.19 -8.44 -18.95
N ILE A 26 3.00 -7.40 -19.18
CA ILE A 26 3.83 -6.73 -18.17
C ILE A 26 3.25 -5.35 -17.87
N ALA A 27 3.08 -5.02 -16.60
CA ALA A 27 2.73 -3.66 -16.18
C ALA A 27 4.00 -2.81 -16.13
N VAL A 28 3.99 -1.65 -16.79
CA VAL A 28 5.15 -0.74 -16.83
C VAL A 28 4.73 0.62 -16.29
N LYS A 29 5.23 0.98 -15.11
CA LYS A 29 5.07 2.32 -14.53
C LYS A 29 6.15 3.24 -15.07
N LEU A 30 5.77 4.29 -15.77
CA LEU A 30 6.65 5.28 -16.39
C LEU A 30 6.48 6.65 -15.70
N PRO A 31 7.55 7.46 -15.63
CA PRO A 31 7.42 8.85 -15.23
C PRO A 31 6.43 9.59 -16.14
N ARG A 32 5.67 10.54 -15.59
CA ARG A 32 4.73 11.35 -16.39
C ARG A 32 5.45 12.15 -17.47
N SER A 33 6.64 12.67 -17.17
CA SER A 33 7.52 13.38 -18.12
C SER A 33 7.88 12.52 -19.34
N TYR A 34 8.04 11.21 -19.15
CA TYR A 34 8.35 10.27 -20.23
C TYR A 34 7.20 10.13 -21.24
N ILE A 35 5.94 10.20 -20.77
CA ILE A 35 4.76 10.06 -21.64
C ILE A 35 4.32 11.40 -22.22
N TYR A 36 4.28 12.45 -21.38
CA TYR A 36 3.68 13.73 -21.72
C TYR A 36 4.70 14.80 -22.12
N GLY A 37 6.01 14.50 -22.07
CA GLY A 37 7.06 15.46 -22.42
C GLY A 37 7.13 16.67 -21.48
N LEU A 38 6.66 16.51 -20.23
CA LEU A 38 6.68 17.57 -19.23
C LEU A 38 8.10 17.72 -18.66
N GLU A 39 8.65 18.94 -18.68
CA GLU A 39 9.82 19.31 -17.87
C GLU A 39 9.36 19.37 -16.41
N ASP A 40 9.49 18.29 -15.66
CA ASP A 40 9.03 18.26 -14.26
C ASP A 40 9.98 17.49 -13.34
N ASP A 41 10.13 17.99 -12.11
CA ASP A 41 10.99 17.51 -11.01
C ASP A 41 10.62 16.10 -10.49
N HIS A 42 9.66 15.43 -11.13
CA HIS A 42 9.11 14.14 -10.69
C HIS A 42 9.92 12.91 -11.12
N ASP A 43 11.01 13.04 -11.88
CA ASP A 43 11.87 11.89 -12.21
C ASP A 43 12.44 11.22 -10.94
N ASP A 44 12.66 12.01 -9.88
CA ASP A 44 13.09 11.53 -8.56
C ASP A 44 12.07 10.60 -7.88
N SER A 45 10.77 10.72 -8.18
CA SER A 45 9.75 9.86 -7.56
C SER A 45 9.86 8.40 -8.01
N VAL A 46 9.97 8.16 -9.32
CA VAL A 46 10.12 6.82 -9.88
C VAL A 46 11.48 6.22 -9.50
N GLN A 47 12.54 7.04 -9.40
CA GLN A 47 13.84 6.56 -8.95
C GLN A 47 13.84 6.14 -7.48
N ARG A 48 13.17 6.89 -6.59
CA ARG A 48 12.98 6.49 -5.19
C ARG A 48 12.18 5.19 -5.09
N GLU A 49 11.11 5.07 -5.86
CA GLU A 49 10.29 3.86 -5.88
C GLU A 49 11.07 2.63 -6.40
N LYS A 50 11.94 2.79 -7.40
CA LYS A 50 12.86 1.73 -7.85
C LYS A 50 13.74 1.23 -6.71
N GLU A 51 14.24 2.12 -5.85
CA GLU A 51 15.06 1.71 -4.70
C GLU A 51 14.25 0.89 -3.69
N VAL A 52 12.99 1.26 -3.46
CA VAL A 52 12.08 0.47 -2.63
C VAL A 52 11.87 -0.93 -3.23
N PHE A 53 11.61 -1.05 -4.54
CA PHE A 53 11.47 -2.36 -5.17
C PHE A 53 12.76 -3.20 -5.13
N ARG A 54 13.95 -2.57 -5.26
CA ARG A 54 15.22 -3.28 -5.06
C ARG A 54 15.35 -3.82 -3.64
N ARG A 55 14.98 -3.00 -2.64
CA ARG A 55 14.98 -3.38 -1.22
C ARG A 55 14.01 -4.53 -0.93
N LEU A 56 12.86 -4.54 -1.60
CA LEU A 56 11.76 -5.48 -1.37
C LEU A 56 11.73 -6.67 -2.33
N LYS A 57 12.78 -6.90 -3.13
CA LYS A 57 12.86 -7.94 -4.18
C LYS A 57 12.41 -9.34 -3.75
N HIS A 58 12.56 -9.67 -2.48
CA HIS A 58 12.23 -11.00 -1.92
C HIS A 58 10.95 -11.03 -1.08
N CYS A 59 10.18 -9.94 -1.03
CA CYS A 59 8.92 -9.87 -0.30
C CYS A 59 7.79 -10.51 -1.10
N SER A 60 7.16 -11.54 -0.54
CA SER A 60 6.19 -12.39 -1.26
C SER A 60 4.84 -11.72 -1.51
N GLN A 61 4.51 -10.73 -0.68
CA GLN A 61 3.24 -9.99 -0.71
C GLN A 61 3.38 -8.62 -1.39
N VAL A 62 4.50 -8.39 -2.07
CA VAL A 62 4.74 -7.21 -2.92
C VAL A 62 4.67 -7.67 -4.37
N VAL A 63 4.07 -6.85 -5.24
CA VAL A 63 4.04 -7.11 -6.68
C VAL A 63 5.46 -7.35 -7.18
N GLN A 64 5.64 -8.43 -7.92
CA GLN A 64 6.94 -8.85 -8.41
C GLN A 64 7.49 -7.80 -9.38
N CYS A 65 8.57 -7.15 -8.95
CA CYS A 65 9.38 -6.31 -9.81
C CYS A 65 10.21 -7.19 -10.76
N LEU A 66 9.98 -7.05 -12.06
CA LEU A 66 10.65 -7.77 -13.13
C LEU A 66 11.93 -7.05 -13.57
N ASP A 67 11.87 -5.73 -13.73
CA ASP A 67 13.02 -4.90 -14.12
C ASP A 67 12.87 -3.44 -13.66
N VAL A 68 13.99 -2.81 -13.32
CA VAL A 68 14.13 -1.38 -12.99
C VAL A 68 15.28 -0.71 -13.73
N SER A 69 15.88 -1.40 -14.71
CA SER A 69 17.04 -0.91 -15.47
C SER A 69 16.66 0.21 -16.45
N GLY A 70 15.42 0.19 -16.93
CA GLY A 70 14.88 1.18 -17.87
C GLY A 70 14.39 2.48 -17.22
N PRO A 71 13.69 3.33 -17.98
CA PRO A 71 13.12 4.59 -17.46
C PRO A 71 12.01 4.35 -16.43
N GLY A 72 11.29 3.23 -16.54
CA GLY A 72 10.19 2.86 -15.64
C GLY A 72 10.49 1.67 -14.73
N ILE A 73 9.43 1.16 -14.13
CA ILE A 73 9.40 -0.05 -13.29
C ILE A 73 8.53 -1.08 -14.01
N GLU A 74 9.11 -2.22 -14.35
CA GLU A 74 8.41 -3.34 -14.95
C GLU A 74 7.98 -4.32 -13.86
N MET A 75 6.71 -4.66 -13.84
CA MET A 75 6.05 -5.45 -12.80
C MET A 75 5.20 -6.55 -13.40
N GLU A 76 4.97 -7.62 -12.64
CA GLU A 76 3.94 -8.60 -12.99
C GLU A 76 2.57 -7.92 -13.15
N TRP A 77 1.79 -8.39 -14.12
CA TRP A 77 0.44 -7.89 -14.32
C TRP A 77 -0.54 -8.60 -13.37
N MET A 78 -1.33 -7.82 -12.65
CA MET A 78 -2.36 -8.29 -11.71
C MET A 78 -3.74 -8.07 -12.33
N GLU A 79 -4.35 -9.13 -12.86
CA GLU A 79 -5.42 -9.01 -13.85
C GLU A 79 -6.75 -8.48 -13.32
N ASN A 80 -6.97 -8.56 -12.00
CA ASN A 80 -8.18 -8.05 -11.38
C ASN A 80 -8.03 -6.59 -10.92
N GLY A 81 -6.91 -5.93 -11.24
CA GLY A 81 -6.71 -4.51 -10.97
C GLY A 81 -6.56 -4.20 -9.47
N ASN A 82 -6.87 -2.96 -9.11
CA ASN A 82 -6.75 -2.51 -7.71
C ASN A 82 -7.94 -2.98 -6.86
N LEU A 83 -7.68 -3.19 -5.59
CA LEU A 83 -8.65 -3.75 -4.65
C LEU A 83 -9.87 -2.84 -4.46
N ARG A 84 -9.70 -1.51 -4.48
CA ARG A 84 -10.83 -0.57 -4.35
C ARG A 84 -11.88 -0.81 -5.45
N ASP A 85 -11.43 -0.82 -6.70
CA ASP A 85 -12.32 -1.01 -7.85
C ASP A 85 -12.85 -2.46 -7.87
N TYR A 86 -12.04 -3.44 -7.48
CA TYR A 86 -12.47 -4.83 -7.32
C TYR A 86 -13.63 -5.00 -6.32
N LEU A 87 -13.56 -4.35 -5.17
CA LEU A 87 -14.60 -4.38 -4.13
C LEU A 87 -15.89 -3.67 -4.56
N HIS A 88 -15.79 -2.68 -5.46
CA HIS A 88 -16.97 -1.99 -6.00
C HIS A 88 -17.83 -2.92 -6.87
N GLU A 89 -17.19 -3.84 -7.58
CA GLU A 89 -17.86 -4.73 -8.53
C GLU A 89 -18.25 -6.09 -7.93
N ARG A 90 -17.65 -6.46 -6.79
CA ARG A 90 -17.68 -7.85 -6.28
C ARG A 90 -17.83 -7.90 -4.77
N GLN A 91 -18.68 -8.81 -4.31
CA GLN A 91 -18.67 -9.23 -2.92
C GLN A 91 -17.63 -10.31 -2.66
N VAL A 92 -16.99 -10.23 -1.50
CA VAL A 92 -15.89 -11.10 -1.09
C VAL A 92 -16.29 -11.82 0.18
N SER A 93 -16.20 -13.15 0.19
CA SER A 93 -16.53 -13.96 1.37
C SER A 93 -15.59 -13.66 2.55
N PRO A 94 -16.04 -13.80 3.80
CA PRO A 94 -15.19 -13.63 5.00
C PRO A 94 -13.88 -14.43 4.95
N ALA A 95 -13.91 -15.68 4.46
CA ALA A 95 -12.70 -16.50 4.30
C ALA A 95 -11.62 -15.84 3.42
N VAL A 96 -12.03 -15.22 2.29
CA VAL A 96 -11.12 -14.51 1.39
C VAL A 96 -10.66 -13.19 2.02
N GLN A 97 -11.56 -12.46 2.69
CA GLN A 97 -11.19 -11.24 3.41
C GLN A 97 -10.13 -11.53 4.49
N LEU A 98 -10.32 -12.58 5.29
CA LEU A 98 -9.35 -13.01 6.30
C LEU A 98 -8.02 -13.43 5.68
N SER A 99 -8.05 -14.14 4.54
CA SER A 99 -6.85 -14.48 3.79
C SER A 99 -6.11 -13.21 3.33
N TRP A 100 -6.83 -12.20 2.86
CA TRP A 100 -6.24 -10.91 2.49
C TRP A 100 -5.63 -10.21 3.70
N PHE A 101 -6.32 -10.10 4.83
CA PHE A 101 -5.77 -9.43 6.02
C PHE A 101 -4.47 -10.08 6.49
N ARG A 102 -4.41 -11.42 6.51
CA ARG A 102 -3.18 -12.16 6.84
C ARG A 102 -2.05 -11.87 5.86
N LYS A 103 -2.35 -11.86 4.55
CA LYS A 103 -1.38 -11.54 3.49
C LYS A 103 -0.89 -10.09 3.60
N MET A 104 -1.78 -9.14 3.78
CA MET A 104 -1.45 -7.72 3.96
C MET A 104 -0.56 -7.51 5.20
N ALA A 105 -0.92 -8.09 6.35
CA ALA A 105 -0.15 -7.93 7.58
C ALA A 105 1.22 -8.64 7.52
N ARG A 106 1.28 -9.83 6.90
CA ARG A 106 2.56 -10.49 6.62
C ARG A 106 3.43 -9.65 5.68
N GLY A 107 2.85 -9.12 4.61
CA GLY A 107 3.54 -8.23 3.69
C GLY A 107 4.08 -6.99 4.38
N LEU A 108 3.26 -6.33 5.20
CA LEU A 108 3.69 -5.17 5.98
C LEU A 108 4.80 -5.51 6.97
N SER A 109 4.76 -6.71 7.58
CA SER A 109 5.86 -7.22 8.40
C SER A 109 7.15 -7.43 7.62
N GLU A 110 7.08 -7.98 6.41
CA GLU A 110 8.25 -8.15 5.54
C GLU A 110 8.81 -6.78 5.11
N ILE A 111 7.95 -5.83 4.75
CA ILE A 111 8.34 -4.48 4.33
C ILE A 111 9.07 -3.73 5.46
N HIS A 112 8.47 -3.70 6.67
CA HIS A 112 9.11 -3.08 7.84
C HIS A 112 10.43 -3.78 8.22
N HIS A 113 10.49 -5.12 8.06
CA HIS A 113 11.72 -5.86 8.30
C HIS A 113 12.85 -5.41 7.36
N HIS A 114 12.53 -5.08 6.11
CA HIS A 114 13.47 -4.54 5.12
C HIS A 114 13.70 -3.02 5.24
N ARG A 115 13.28 -2.42 6.36
CA ARG A 115 13.52 -1.01 6.70
C ARG A 115 12.87 -0.05 5.70
N VAL A 116 11.63 -0.34 5.33
CA VAL A 116 10.80 0.53 4.50
C VAL A 116 9.58 0.96 5.28
N ILE A 117 9.22 2.24 5.20
CA ILE A 117 7.92 2.78 5.61
C ILE A 117 7.09 2.97 4.35
N VAL A 118 5.84 2.48 4.34
CA VAL A 118 4.97 2.49 3.16
C VAL A 118 4.35 3.87 2.94
N ALA A 119 3.88 4.52 4.02
CA ALA A 119 3.31 5.87 4.08
C ALA A 119 1.98 6.11 3.33
N ASP A 120 1.65 5.32 2.29
CA ASP A 120 0.42 5.45 1.49
C ASP A 120 -0.38 4.12 1.42
N ILE A 121 -0.78 3.54 2.56
CA ILE A 121 -1.57 2.29 2.56
C ILE A 121 -3.07 2.55 2.36
N HIS A 122 -3.60 2.15 1.19
CA HIS A 122 -4.99 2.35 0.79
C HIS A 122 -5.48 1.18 -0.08
N THR A 123 -6.80 0.96 -0.18
CA THR A 123 -7.39 -0.09 -1.05
C THR A 123 -6.98 0.04 -2.52
N ARG A 124 -6.73 1.26 -3.01
CA ARG A 124 -6.23 1.49 -4.38
C ARG A 124 -4.77 1.03 -4.63
N ASN A 125 -3.98 0.83 -3.57
CA ASN A 125 -2.56 0.47 -3.64
C ASN A 125 -2.29 -1.01 -3.34
N PHE A 126 -3.36 -1.80 -3.26
CA PHE A 126 -3.32 -3.24 -3.32
C PHE A 126 -3.84 -3.72 -4.67
N LEU A 127 -3.15 -4.66 -5.29
CA LEU A 127 -3.58 -5.30 -6.53
C LEU A 127 -4.05 -6.73 -6.27
N VAL A 128 -5.06 -7.15 -7.03
CA VAL A 128 -5.66 -8.48 -6.97
C VAL A 128 -5.23 -9.28 -8.20
N ALA A 129 -4.64 -10.45 -7.99
CA ALA A 129 -4.24 -11.37 -9.06
C ALA A 129 -5.44 -12.17 -9.55
N ARG A 130 -5.30 -12.87 -10.69
CA ARG A 130 -6.33 -13.77 -11.24
C ARG A 130 -6.87 -14.80 -10.23
N ASP A 131 -6.01 -15.35 -9.38
CA ASP A 131 -6.37 -16.34 -8.35
C ASP A 131 -6.96 -15.70 -7.08
N VAL A 132 -7.26 -14.40 -7.12
CA VAL A 132 -7.79 -13.61 -6.00
C VAL A 132 -6.78 -13.44 -4.86
N SER A 133 -5.49 -13.76 -5.09
CA SER A 133 -4.43 -13.33 -4.17
C SER A 133 -4.21 -11.82 -4.25
N ILE A 134 -3.65 -11.23 -3.19
CA ILE A 134 -3.50 -9.78 -3.04
C ILE A 134 -2.04 -9.42 -2.76
N LYS A 135 -1.58 -8.29 -3.30
CA LYS A 135 -0.21 -7.78 -3.11
C LYS A 135 -0.18 -6.25 -3.02
N PHE A 136 0.80 -5.72 -2.28
CA PHE A 136 1.16 -4.29 -2.31
C PHE A 136 1.75 -3.91 -3.66
N SER A 137 1.41 -2.74 -4.20
CA SER A 137 1.84 -2.35 -5.55
C SER A 137 2.46 -0.97 -5.71
N ASP A 138 2.08 0.00 -4.87
CA ASP A 138 2.54 1.39 -5.05
C ASP A 138 3.39 1.81 -3.86
N PHE A 139 4.60 2.27 -4.16
CA PHE A 139 5.59 2.70 -3.17
C PHE A 139 6.10 4.12 -3.47
N SER A 140 5.34 4.95 -4.20
CA SER A 140 5.79 6.29 -4.58
C SER A 140 6.03 7.23 -3.40
N GLU A 141 5.27 7.05 -2.31
CA GLU A 141 5.42 7.82 -1.07
C GLU A 141 6.31 7.12 -0.03
N SER A 142 6.78 5.91 -0.33
CA SER A 142 7.53 5.10 0.62
C SER A 142 8.96 5.60 0.78
N SER A 143 9.51 5.36 1.96
CA SER A 143 10.87 5.76 2.30
C SER A 143 11.71 4.58 2.78
N VAL A 144 12.97 4.58 2.36
CA VAL A 144 13.96 3.56 2.69
C VAL A 144 14.80 4.06 3.84
N MET A 145 14.75 3.37 4.97
CA MET A 145 15.51 3.68 6.16
C MET A 145 16.90 3.01 6.13
N GLU A 146 17.79 3.52 6.98
CA GLU A 146 19.10 2.92 7.23
C GLU A 146 18.96 1.46 7.72
N PRO A 147 19.79 0.52 7.23
CA PRO A 147 19.62 -0.91 7.53
C PRO A 147 19.63 -1.25 9.03
N GLU A 148 20.43 -0.54 9.82
CA GLU A 148 20.64 -0.79 11.24
C GLU A 148 19.64 -0.06 12.15
N CYS A 149 18.73 0.75 11.60
CA CYS A 149 17.82 1.54 12.43
C CYS A 149 16.82 0.66 13.20
N ASP A 150 16.42 1.14 14.38
CA ASP A 150 15.26 0.59 15.09
C ASP A 150 13.99 1.23 14.52
N MET A 151 13.27 0.47 13.69
CA MET A 151 12.03 0.91 13.05
C MET A 151 10.97 1.43 14.02
N ARG A 152 11.01 1.01 15.30
CA ARG A 152 10.07 1.48 16.33
C ARG A 152 10.31 2.93 16.76
N GLN A 153 11.49 3.46 16.49
CA GLN A 153 11.92 4.82 16.84
C GLN A 153 11.93 5.75 15.62
N ILE A 154 11.64 5.24 14.43
CA ILE A 154 11.61 6.04 13.20
C ILE A 154 10.41 6.98 13.19
N ASP A 155 10.70 8.23 12.86
CA ASP A 155 9.75 9.30 12.56
C ASP A 155 10.23 10.00 11.28
N ASP A 156 9.70 9.57 10.14
CA ASP A 156 9.95 10.19 8.85
C ASP A 156 8.85 11.22 8.55
N ASN A 157 9.03 12.44 9.04
CA ASN A 157 8.04 13.53 8.88
C ASN A 157 6.62 13.16 9.35
N GLY A 158 6.52 12.37 10.41
CA GLY A 158 5.28 11.86 10.99
C GLY A 158 4.92 10.44 10.56
N TYR A 159 5.54 9.92 9.50
CA TYR A 159 5.36 8.55 9.06
C TYR A 159 6.21 7.58 9.89
N SER A 160 5.61 6.45 10.23
CA SER A 160 6.23 5.41 11.05
C SER A 160 5.55 4.06 10.82
N ILE A 161 6.12 2.99 11.35
CA ILE A 161 5.49 1.66 11.30
C ILE A 161 4.09 1.66 11.94
N TYR A 162 3.82 2.59 12.87
CA TYR A 162 2.53 2.70 13.52
C TYR A 162 1.50 3.34 12.60
N THR A 163 1.88 4.35 11.82
CA THR A 163 0.94 4.99 10.87
C THR A 163 0.58 4.02 9.76
N ASP A 164 1.54 3.22 9.29
CA ASP A 164 1.29 2.15 8.32
C ASP A 164 0.30 1.10 8.87
N MET A 165 0.47 0.66 10.12
CA MET A 165 -0.50 -0.25 10.76
C MET A 165 -1.89 0.40 10.91
N GLY A 166 -1.96 1.70 11.22
CA GLY A 166 -3.22 2.44 11.33
C GLY A 166 -3.96 2.56 10.00
N GLN A 167 -3.23 2.86 8.92
CA GLN A 167 -3.74 2.89 7.56
C GLN A 167 -4.17 1.49 7.08
N LEU A 168 -3.40 0.43 7.38
CA LEU A 168 -3.81 -0.94 7.07
C LEU A 168 -5.12 -1.32 7.80
N ALA A 169 -5.30 -0.86 9.03
CA ALA A 169 -6.56 -1.08 9.76
C ALA A 169 -7.75 -0.32 9.15
N ALA A 170 -7.53 0.85 8.54
CA ALA A 170 -8.55 1.53 7.75
C ALA A 170 -8.94 0.73 6.50
N VAL A 171 -7.96 0.12 5.82
CA VAL A 171 -8.21 -0.81 4.71
C VAL A 171 -9.01 -2.04 5.16
N MET A 172 -8.66 -2.64 6.30
CA MET A 172 -9.41 -3.75 6.88
C MET A 172 -10.85 -3.34 7.18
N TYR A 173 -11.05 -2.19 7.81
CA TYR A 173 -12.37 -1.65 8.10
C TYR A 173 -13.22 -1.52 6.83
N GLU A 174 -12.67 -0.88 5.78
CA GLU A 174 -13.36 -0.69 4.50
C GLU A 174 -13.77 -2.03 3.85
N ILE A 175 -12.91 -3.04 3.89
CA ILE A 175 -13.22 -4.37 3.37
C ILE A 175 -14.36 -5.05 4.14
N ILE A 176 -14.38 -4.91 5.47
CA ILE A 176 -15.36 -5.58 6.33
C ILE A 176 -16.73 -4.92 6.25
N THR A 177 -16.76 -3.58 6.27
CA THR A 177 -18.02 -2.82 6.36
C THR A 177 -18.56 -2.40 5.00
N GLY A 178 -17.69 -2.31 3.99
CA GLY A 178 -17.99 -1.64 2.73
C GLY A 178 -18.05 -0.11 2.84
N GLU A 179 -17.76 0.46 4.02
CA GLU A 179 -17.75 1.90 4.25
C GLU A 179 -16.33 2.44 4.16
N LYS A 180 -16.18 3.54 3.39
CA LYS A 180 -14.90 4.22 3.25
C LYS A 180 -14.40 4.71 4.62
N CYS A 181 -13.14 4.41 4.94
CA CYS A 181 -12.48 4.87 6.15
C CYS A 181 -11.14 5.53 5.79
N ASP A 182 -10.98 6.82 6.08
CA ASP A 182 -9.73 7.53 5.86
C ASP A 182 -8.96 7.64 7.18
N PHE A 183 -7.75 7.06 7.25
CA PHE A 183 -6.78 7.32 8.31
C PHE A 183 -6.02 8.61 7.99
N ASP A 184 -6.73 9.74 8.04
CA ASP A 184 -6.24 11.02 7.54
C ASP A 184 -5.18 11.63 8.46
N LEU A 185 -3.92 11.47 8.07
CA LEU A 185 -2.74 11.98 8.77
C LEU A 185 -2.61 13.51 8.71
N PHE A 186 -3.39 14.20 7.87
CA PHE A 186 -3.29 15.63 7.62
C PHE A 186 -4.57 16.39 7.98
N LYS A 187 -5.53 15.72 8.64
CA LYS A 187 -6.78 16.33 9.06
C LYS A 187 -6.55 17.54 9.97
N ASP A 188 -7.28 18.61 9.69
CA ASP A 188 -7.25 19.88 10.43
C ASP A 188 -5.87 20.56 10.51
N GLN A 189 -4.91 20.19 9.65
CA GLN A 189 -3.59 20.82 9.62
C GLN A 189 -3.62 22.20 8.92
N PRO A 190 -2.81 23.16 9.39
CA PRO A 190 -2.74 24.48 8.78
C PRO A 190 -2.15 24.41 7.36
N PRO A 191 -2.48 25.36 6.48
CA PRO A 191 -1.88 25.44 5.15
C PRO A 191 -0.36 25.59 5.22
N GLY A 192 0.38 24.82 4.41
CA GLY A 192 1.84 24.88 4.34
C GLY A 192 2.49 23.50 4.41
N PRO A 193 3.83 23.42 4.50
CA PRO A 193 4.53 22.16 4.73
C PRO A 193 4.12 21.61 6.10
N ALA A 194 3.44 20.47 6.06
CA ALA A 194 2.81 19.87 7.21
C ALA A 194 3.36 18.45 7.41
N LYS A 195 3.56 18.05 8.67
CA LYS A 195 4.03 16.70 9.00
C LYS A 195 2.84 15.80 9.25
N ALA A 196 2.93 14.54 8.86
CA ALA A 196 1.90 13.57 9.21
C ALA A 196 1.66 13.56 10.73
N ALA A 197 0.41 13.59 11.14
CA ALA A 197 0.00 13.56 12.53
C ALA A 197 -0.92 12.38 12.78
N TRP A 198 -0.80 11.75 13.95
CA TRP A 198 -1.70 10.67 14.31
C TRP A 198 -3.14 11.21 14.40
N PRO A 199 -4.13 10.59 13.71
CA PRO A 199 -5.51 11.06 13.74
C PRO A 199 -6.09 10.97 15.15
N ARG A 200 -7.00 11.89 15.51
CA ARG A 200 -7.70 11.78 16.79
C ARG A 200 -8.63 10.58 16.75
N ARG A 201 -8.84 9.91 17.88
CA ARG A 201 -9.66 8.69 17.92
C ARG A 201 -11.10 8.96 17.50
N GLU A 202 -11.64 10.12 17.83
CA GLU A 202 -12.99 10.56 17.46
C GLU A 202 -13.19 10.80 15.95
N ASP A 203 -12.09 10.96 15.20
CA ASP A 203 -12.13 11.11 13.74
C ASP A 203 -12.22 9.75 13.03
N LEU A 204 -11.94 8.65 13.74
CA LEU A 204 -11.98 7.28 13.23
C LEU A 204 -13.31 6.61 13.63
N PRO A 205 -13.85 5.71 12.78
CA PRO A 205 -15.12 5.07 13.07
C PRO A 205 -15.05 4.16 14.32
N ARG A 206 -16.23 3.78 14.83
CA ARG A 206 -16.33 2.85 15.95
C ARG A 206 -16.13 1.42 15.46
N THR A 207 -15.44 0.61 16.25
CA THR A 207 -15.11 -0.80 15.96
C THR A 207 -16.00 -1.79 16.71
N GLN A 208 -16.84 -1.31 17.64
CA GLN A 208 -17.71 -2.17 18.44
C GLN A 208 -18.72 -2.93 17.57
N GLY A 209 -18.72 -4.25 17.68
CA GLY A 209 -19.63 -5.12 16.91
C GLY A 209 -19.19 -5.38 15.47
N ILE A 210 -18.00 -4.92 15.07
CA ILE A 210 -17.40 -5.22 13.78
C ILE A 210 -16.51 -6.46 13.93
N TRP A 211 -16.59 -7.40 12.99
CA TRP A 211 -15.69 -8.56 12.93
C TRP A 211 -14.23 -8.08 12.89
N LEU A 212 -13.35 -8.68 13.71
CA LEU A 212 -11.96 -8.21 13.91
C LEU A 212 -11.83 -6.77 14.46
N GLY A 213 -12.91 -6.16 14.95
CA GLY A 213 -12.93 -4.79 15.46
C GLY A 213 -11.92 -4.56 16.59
N SER A 214 -11.65 -5.56 17.42
CA SER A 214 -10.64 -5.49 18.48
C SER A 214 -9.19 -5.39 17.95
N ILE A 215 -8.90 -6.00 16.80
CA ILE A 215 -7.60 -5.90 16.12
C ILE A 215 -7.47 -4.51 15.47
N ILE A 216 -8.52 -4.05 14.78
CA ILE A 216 -8.59 -2.71 14.19
C ILE A 216 -8.38 -1.64 15.27
N GLU A 217 -9.05 -1.77 16.41
CA GLU A 217 -8.92 -0.83 17.54
C GLU A 217 -7.50 -0.78 18.10
N LYS A 218 -6.82 -1.93 18.17
CA LYS A 218 -5.41 -1.99 18.58
C LYS A 218 -4.50 -1.27 17.59
N CYS A 219 -4.73 -1.41 16.28
CA CYS A 219 -3.97 -0.66 15.28
C CYS A 219 -4.19 0.86 15.40
N TRP A 220 -5.40 1.30 15.76
CA TRP A 220 -5.71 2.72 16.00
C TRP A 220 -5.32 3.25 17.38
N THR A 221 -4.86 2.37 18.27
CA THR A 221 -4.27 2.75 19.55
C THR A 221 -2.74 2.71 19.44
N LYS A 222 -2.13 3.89 19.24
CA LYS A 222 -0.68 4.00 19.01
C LYS A 222 0.13 3.22 20.06
N GLY A 223 0.96 2.29 19.61
CA GLY A 223 1.80 1.43 20.45
C GLY A 223 1.09 0.22 21.08
N ALA A 224 -0.20 -0.03 20.85
CA ALA A 224 -0.83 -1.26 21.33
C ALA A 224 -0.28 -2.51 20.62
N PHE A 225 0.05 -2.38 19.33
CA PHE A 225 1.03 -3.25 18.66
C PHE A 225 2.37 -2.54 18.61
N GLN A 226 3.44 -3.23 19.04
CA GLN A 226 4.81 -2.71 18.99
C GLN A 226 5.43 -2.87 17.60
N THR A 227 4.96 -3.85 16.83
CA THR A 227 5.43 -4.11 15.46
C THR A 227 4.31 -4.69 14.59
N SER A 228 4.47 -4.59 13.27
CA SER A 228 3.58 -5.25 12.30
C SER A 228 3.64 -6.79 12.38
N LEU A 229 4.68 -7.37 12.98
CA LEU A 229 4.74 -8.80 13.27
C LEU A 229 3.67 -9.19 14.30
N GLU A 230 3.45 -8.38 15.34
CA GLU A 230 2.40 -8.65 16.33
C GLU A 230 1.00 -8.56 15.72
N LEU A 231 0.78 -7.59 14.82
CA LEU A 231 -0.45 -7.52 14.02
C LEU A 231 -0.63 -8.76 13.16
N SER A 232 0.42 -9.20 12.45
CA SER A 232 0.41 -10.41 11.63
C SER A 232 0.05 -11.64 12.46
N LEU A 233 0.68 -11.83 13.63
CA LEU A 233 0.38 -12.94 14.53
C LEU A 233 -1.06 -12.88 15.07
N ALA A 234 -1.59 -11.70 15.38
CA ALA A 234 -2.98 -11.54 15.81
C ALA A 234 -3.97 -11.99 14.72
N LEU A 235 -3.69 -11.68 13.44
CA LEU A 235 -4.53 -12.07 12.30
C LEU A 235 -4.40 -13.55 11.92
N GLU A 236 -3.23 -14.16 12.15
CA GLU A 236 -3.06 -15.62 11.98
C GLU A 236 -3.88 -16.41 13.02
N LEU A 237 -4.05 -15.86 14.23
CA LEU A 237 -4.86 -16.47 15.29
C LEU A 237 -6.37 -16.21 15.14
N ALA A 238 -6.76 -15.21 14.34
CA ALA A 238 -8.15 -14.84 14.17
C ALA A 238 -8.95 -15.89 13.36
N THR A 239 -10.26 -15.96 13.60
CA THR A 239 -11.19 -16.85 12.91
C THR A 239 -12.31 -16.09 12.18
N GLU A 240 -13.02 -16.78 11.29
CA GLU A 240 -14.15 -16.22 10.54
C GLU A 240 -15.38 -15.87 11.42
N ILE A 241 -15.35 -16.23 12.72
CA ILE A 241 -16.49 -16.11 13.66
C ILE A 241 -16.16 -15.15 14.83
N ASP A 242 -14.98 -14.52 14.81
CA ASP A 242 -14.49 -13.67 15.91
C ASP A 242 -15.30 -12.39 16.19
#